data_AF-D3V0K4-F1
#
_entry.id   AF-D3V0K4-F1
#
_cell.length_a   1.000
_cell.length_b   1.000
_cell.length_c   1.000
_cell.angle_alpha   90.00
_cell.angle_beta   90.00
_cell.angle_gamma   90.00
#
_symmetry.space_group_name_H-M   'P 1'
#
loop_
_entity.id
_entity.type
_entity.pdbx_description
1 polymer ?
#
loop_
_entity_poly.entity_id
_entity_poly.type
_entity_poly.pdbx_seq_one_letter_code
_entity_poly.pdbx_strand_id
1 'polypeptide(L)'
;MEKIPSQWIFSAGSPYCLQVPVTSLAEPTRVQLYWRAVRKKECRLYLSTDRECQPLSDGDFTVFRLTETQWQAVVDGKISMAPEQWVPLPFTLSELAVHPEFATFTVLGTPEAAVCGK
;
A
#
# COMPACT_ATOMS: atom_id res chain seq x y z
N MET A 1 17.74 11.76 15.68
CA MET A 1 17.57 10.53 14.89
C MET A 1 16.30 10.72 14.08
N GLU A 2 16.46 11.14 12.84
CA GLU A 2 15.34 11.38 11.93
C GLU A 2 14.67 10.02 11.68
N LYS A 3 13.46 9.84 12.23
CA LYS A 3 12.65 8.66 11.95
C LYS A 3 12.27 8.78 10.48
N ILE A 4 12.99 8.08 9.61
CA ILE A 4 12.65 7.99 8.19
C ILE A 4 11.21 7.44 8.16
N PRO A 5 10.22 8.18 7.62
CA PRO A 5 8.86 7.69 7.56
C PRO A 5 8.85 6.37 6.79
N SER A 6 8.45 5.30 7.45
CA SER A 6 8.31 3.99 6.83
C SER A 6 7.09 4.05 5.92
N GLN A 7 7.32 4.11 4.62
CA GLN A 7 6.28 4.02 3.61
C GLN A 7 6.01 2.56 3.28
N TRP A 8 4.75 2.14 3.30
CA TRP A 8 4.37 0.80 2.93
C TRP A 8 3.70 0.79 1.57
N ILE A 9 4.10 -0.19 0.76
CA ILE A 9 3.62 -0.31 -0.60
C ILE A 9 2.84 -1.61 -0.73
N PHE A 10 1.63 -1.50 -1.26
CA PHE A 10 0.72 -2.58 -1.54
C PHE A 10 0.51 -2.67 -3.05
N SER A 11 0.62 -3.86 -3.63
CA SER A 11 0.13 -4.11 -4.98
C SER A 11 -1.37 -4.24 -4.90
N ALA A 12 -2.06 -3.51 -5.76
CA ALA A 12 -3.42 -3.82 -6.16
C ALA A 12 -3.38 -4.66 -7.44
N GLY A 13 -4.50 -4.78 -8.14
CA GLY A 13 -4.56 -5.37 -9.47
C GLY A 13 -3.59 -4.66 -10.42
N SER A 14 -2.89 -5.44 -11.23
CA SER A 14 -1.91 -4.91 -12.19
C SER A 14 -2.55 -3.86 -13.11
N PRO A 15 -1.93 -2.69 -13.34
CA PRO A 15 -0.59 -2.28 -12.89
C PRO A 15 -0.63 -1.20 -11.79
N TYR A 16 -1.51 -1.34 -10.80
CA TYR A 16 -1.71 -0.35 -9.75
C TYR A 16 -1.06 -0.76 -8.42
N CYS A 17 -0.45 0.22 -7.75
CA CYS A 17 0.03 0.08 -6.37
C CYS A 17 -0.54 1.18 -5.50
N LEU A 18 -0.68 0.90 -4.21
CA LEU A 18 -1.01 1.87 -3.18
C LEU A 18 0.16 2.05 -2.25
N GLN A 19 0.49 3.31 -1.98
CA GLN A 19 1.40 3.68 -0.92
C GLN A 19 0.62 4.25 0.25
N VAL A 20 0.97 3.82 1.44
CA VAL A 20 0.44 4.37 2.69
C VAL A 20 1.63 4.86 3.52
N PRO A 21 1.73 6.18 3.81
CA PRO A 21 2.72 6.69 4.74
C PRO A 21 2.37 6.21 6.15
N VAL A 22 3.31 5.55 6.83
CA VAL A 22 3.08 5.03 8.18
C VAL A 22 4.07 5.70 9.12
N THR A 23 3.58 6.13 10.28
CA THR A 23 4.44 6.72 11.31
C THR A 23 5.23 5.61 11.99
N SER A 24 6.41 5.31 11.44
CA SER A 24 7.52 4.55 12.04
C SER A 24 7.09 3.55 13.12
N LEU A 25 6.74 2.33 12.69
CA LEU A 25 6.54 1.21 13.59
C LEU A 25 7.90 0.70 14.03
N ALA A 26 8.09 0.51 15.33
CA ALA A 26 9.35 0.07 15.92
C ALA A 26 9.71 -1.39 15.62
N GLU A 27 8.80 -2.16 14.99
CA GLU A 27 8.95 -3.59 14.76
C GLU A 27 8.39 -3.97 13.37
N PRO A 28 9.02 -4.93 12.64
CA PRO A 28 8.55 -5.43 11.35
C PRO A 28 7.24 -6.19 11.53
N THR A 29 6.17 -5.41 11.48
CA THR A 29 4.82 -5.86 11.76
C THR A 29 4.15 -6.36 10.48
N ARG A 30 3.38 -7.45 10.59
CA ARG A 30 2.51 -7.90 9.50
C ARG A 30 1.49 -6.80 9.22
N VAL A 31 1.51 -6.30 8.00
CA VAL A 31 0.51 -5.36 7.52
C VAL A 31 -0.38 -5.97 6.47
N GLN A 32 -1.65 -5.64 6.59
CA GLN A 32 -2.65 -5.95 5.59
C GLN A 32 -3.54 -4.73 5.33
N LEU A 33 -3.81 -4.49 4.05
CA LEU A 33 -4.79 -3.52 3.60
C LEU A 33 -6.05 -4.28 3.15
N TYR A 34 -7.22 -3.88 3.62
CA TYR A 34 -8.47 -4.57 3.24
C TYR A 34 -9.69 -3.66 3.34
N TRP A 35 -10.71 -3.98 2.55
CA TRP A 35 -12.00 -3.31 2.60
C TRP A 35 -12.87 -3.84 3.72
N ARG A 36 -13.54 -2.94 4.43
CA ARG A 36 -14.55 -3.28 5.42
C ARG A 36 -15.83 -2.51 5.14
N ALA A 37 -16.95 -3.21 5.08
CA ALA A 37 -18.26 -2.59 5.05
C ALA A 37 -18.59 -2.01 6.44
N VAL A 38 -18.83 -0.70 6.52
CA VAL A 38 -19.10 0.00 7.79
C VAL A 38 -20.60 0.26 7.99
N ARG A 39 -21.30 0.75 6.97
CA ARG A 39 -22.77 0.94 6.96
C ARG A 39 -23.33 0.78 5.55
N LYS A 40 -24.67 0.66 5.42
CA LYS A 40 -25.42 0.38 4.18
C LYS A 40 -24.89 1.14 2.96
N LYS A 41 -23.96 0.52 2.21
CA LYS A 41 -23.28 0.95 0.97
C LYS A 41 -21.96 1.73 1.09
N GLU A 42 -21.40 1.91 2.28
CA GLU A 42 -20.07 2.50 2.43
C GLU A 42 -19.03 1.41 2.73
N CYS A 43 -18.11 1.24 1.79
CA CYS A 43 -16.88 0.46 1.96
C CYS A 43 -15.78 1.41 2.41
N ARG A 44 -15.11 1.08 3.51
CA ARG A 44 -13.97 1.84 4.01
C ARG A 44 -12.72 0.98 4.00
N LEU A 45 -11.62 1.56 3.58
CA LEU A 45 -10.33 0.88 3.53
C LEU A 45 -9.71 0.92 4.92
N TYR A 46 -9.26 -0.21 5.42
CA TYR A 46 -8.58 -0.33 6.71
C TYR A 46 -7.15 -0.80 6.49
N LEU A 47 -6.24 -0.15 7.19
CA LEU A 47 -4.88 -0.61 7.40
C LEU A 47 -4.86 -1.38 8.72
N SER A 48 -4.67 -2.68 8.67
CA SER A 48 -4.40 -3.50 9.85
C SER A 48 -2.92 -3.77 9.95
N THR A 49 -2.39 -3.44 11.12
CA THR A 49 -1.10 -3.89 11.64
C THR A 49 -1.40 -4.88 12.78
N ASP A 50 -0.39 -5.63 13.22
CA ASP A 50 -0.52 -6.66 14.28
C ASP A 50 -1.25 -6.17 15.54
N ARG A 51 -1.12 -4.88 15.88
CA ARG A 51 -1.75 -4.30 17.07
C ARG A 51 -2.83 -3.26 16.79
N GLU A 52 -2.91 -2.73 15.59
CA GLU A 52 -3.78 -1.57 15.29
C GLU A 52 -4.49 -1.74 13.96
N CYS A 53 -5.81 -1.51 13.96
CA CYS A 53 -6.59 -1.38 12.73
C CYS A 53 -7.09 0.04 12.63
N GLN A 54 -6.55 0.81 11.69
CA GLN A 54 -6.94 2.19 11.46
C GLN A 54 -7.65 2.34 10.11
N PRO A 55 -8.78 3.07 10.06
CA PRO A 55 -9.43 3.40 8.80
C PRO A 55 -8.59 4.43 8.04
N LEU A 56 -8.40 4.21 6.75
CA LEU A 56 -7.85 5.21 5.85
C LEU A 56 -8.96 6.11 5.32
N SER A 57 -8.60 7.36 5.02
CA SER A 57 -9.45 8.36 4.36
C SER A 57 -8.78 8.84 3.07
N ASP A 58 -9.51 9.60 2.26
CA ASP A 58 -8.95 10.23 1.06
C ASP A 58 -7.76 11.12 1.46
N GLY A 59 -6.57 10.82 0.93
CA GLY A 59 -5.32 11.50 1.26
C GLY A 59 -4.40 10.78 2.25
N ASP A 60 -4.90 9.76 2.96
CA ASP A 60 -4.07 8.88 3.80
C ASP A 60 -3.29 7.84 2.97
N PHE A 61 -3.54 7.77 1.66
CA PHE A 61 -2.84 6.89 0.74
C PHE A 61 -2.60 7.62 -0.59
N THR A 62 -1.70 7.09 -1.38
CA THR A 62 -1.45 7.54 -2.76
C THR A 62 -1.48 6.35 -3.68
N VAL A 63 -2.32 6.41 -4.70
CA VAL A 63 -2.37 5.39 -5.74
C VAL A 63 -1.35 5.73 -6.80
N PHE A 64 -0.61 4.73 -7.24
CA PHE A 64 0.40 4.85 -8.26
C PHE A 64 0.09 3.89 -9.40
N ARG A 65 0.27 4.38 -10.62
CA ARG A 65 0.24 3.51 -11.81
C ARG A 65 1.65 3.23 -12.26
N LEU A 66 2.01 1.95 -12.23
CA LEU A 66 3.30 1.48 -12.65
C LEU A 66 3.30 1.22 -14.15
N THR A 67 4.45 1.42 -14.80
CA THR A 67 4.67 0.87 -16.13
C THR A 67 4.90 -0.64 -16.03
N GLU A 68 4.79 -1.36 -17.14
CA GLU A 68 5.02 -2.82 -17.17
C GLU A 68 6.37 -3.21 -16.55
N THR A 69 7.43 -2.46 -16.86
CA THR A 69 8.77 -2.67 -16.29
C THR A 69 8.81 -2.46 -14.77
N GLN A 70 8.13 -1.42 -14.28
CA GLN A 70 8.05 -1.12 -12.85
C GLN A 70 7.24 -2.18 -12.11
N TRP A 71 6.11 -2.59 -12.69
CA TRP A 71 5.26 -3.65 -12.14
C TRP A 71 6.04 -4.97 -12.07
N GLN A 72 6.78 -5.32 -13.12
CA GLN A 72 7.61 -6.52 -13.12
C GLN A 72 8.68 -6.48 -12.04
N ALA A 73 9.33 -5.33 -11.82
CA ALA A 73 10.31 -5.16 -10.74
C ALA A 73 9.66 -5.33 -9.35
N VAL A 74 8.46 -4.81 -9.17
CA VAL A 74 7.67 -4.96 -7.95
C VAL A 74 7.28 -6.42 -7.69
N VAL A 75 6.78 -7.12 -8.72
CA VAL A 75 6.43 -8.55 -8.64
C VAL A 75 7.67 -9.42 -8.37
N ASP A 76 8.83 -9.04 -8.93
CA ASP A 76 10.12 -9.71 -8.70
C ASP A 76 10.69 -9.40 -7.30
N GLY A 77 10.00 -8.61 -6.48
CA GLY A 77 10.48 -8.18 -5.16
C GLY A 77 11.64 -7.17 -5.21
N LYS A 78 11.99 -6.69 -6.40
CA LYS A 78 12.97 -5.63 -6.65
C LYS A 78 12.30 -4.26 -6.51
N ILE A 79 11.78 -3.96 -5.32
CA ILE A 79 11.28 -2.61 -4.97
C ILE A 79 12.46 -1.66 -4.71
N SER A 80 13.40 -1.61 -5.65
CA SER A 80 14.52 -0.66 -5.62
C SER A 80 14.15 0.67 -6.30
N MET A 81 12.98 0.76 -6.93
CA MET A 81 12.50 2.01 -7.51
C MET A 81 11.83 2.84 -6.44
N ALA A 82 12.37 4.05 -6.21
CA ALA A 82 11.76 5.03 -5.35
C ALA A 82 10.35 5.33 -5.87
N PRO A 83 9.31 5.24 -5.02
CA PRO A 83 7.93 5.52 -5.44
C PRO A 83 7.73 6.97 -5.91
N GLU A 84 8.69 7.86 -5.62
CA GLU A 84 8.78 9.21 -6.19
C GLU A 84 8.79 9.23 -7.73
N GLN A 85 9.22 8.14 -8.39
CA GLN A 85 9.21 8.04 -9.85
C GLN A 85 7.91 7.48 -10.43
N TRP A 86 7.00 7.01 -9.58
CA TRP A 86 5.73 6.48 -10.03
C TRP A 86 4.75 7.62 -10.28
N VAL A 87 3.84 7.43 -11.24
CA VAL A 87 2.84 8.45 -11.55
C VAL A 87 1.74 8.39 -10.49
N PRO A 88 1.60 9.40 -9.61
CA PRO A 88 0.52 9.43 -8.65
C PRO A 88 -0.79 9.68 -9.39
N LEU A 89 -1.82 8.94 -9.01
CA LEU A 89 -3.16 9.12 -9.49
C LEU A 89 -4.03 9.64 -8.33
N PRO A 90 -4.83 10.69 -8.57
CA PRO A 90 -5.68 11.29 -7.56
C PRO A 90 -6.97 10.48 -7.35
N PHE A 91 -6.82 9.17 -7.11
CA PHE A 91 -7.96 8.30 -6.84
C PHE A 91 -8.50 8.52 -5.43
N THR A 92 -9.81 8.61 -5.33
CA THR A 92 -10.54 8.62 -4.06
C THR A 92 -10.83 7.20 -3.57
N LEU A 93 -11.15 7.05 -2.27
CA LEU A 93 -11.62 5.78 -1.70
C LEU A 93 -12.86 5.25 -2.40
N SER A 94 -13.77 6.15 -2.78
CA SER A 94 -15.00 5.78 -3.47
C SER A 94 -14.71 5.19 -4.84
N GLU A 95 -13.73 5.73 -5.57
CA GLU A 95 -13.28 5.15 -6.84
C GLU A 95 -12.62 3.79 -6.61
N LEU A 96 -11.64 3.72 -5.70
CA LEU A 96 -10.98 2.46 -5.36
C LEU A 96 -11.97 1.34 -5.00
N ALA A 97 -13.04 1.67 -4.25
CA ALA A 97 -14.05 0.71 -3.82
C ALA A 97 -14.92 0.17 -4.98
N VAL A 98 -15.04 0.88 -6.10
CA VAL A 98 -15.80 0.42 -7.28
C VAL A 98 -14.92 -0.31 -8.30
N HIS A 99 -13.61 -0.16 -8.20
CA HIS A 99 -12.67 -0.79 -9.12
C HIS A 99 -12.29 -2.20 -8.66
N PRO A 100 -12.51 -3.23 -9.50
CA PRO A 100 -12.18 -4.61 -9.16
C PRO A 100 -10.69 -4.83 -8.99
N GLU A 101 -9.84 -4.03 -9.65
CA GLU A 101 -8.38 -4.08 -9.46
C GLU A 101 -8.00 -3.85 -8.00
N PHE A 102 -8.70 -2.98 -7.29
CA PHE A 102 -8.39 -2.65 -5.90
C PHE A 102 -9.18 -3.50 -4.90
N ALA A 103 -9.78 -4.61 -5.34
CA ALA A 103 -10.49 -5.51 -4.43
C ALA A 103 -9.56 -6.25 -3.47
N THR A 104 -8.33 -6.55 -3.92
CA THR A 104 -7.32 -7.27 -3.14
C THR A 104 -6.02 -6.48 -3.12
N PHE A 105 -5.38 -6.45 -1.96
CA PHE A 105 -4.10 -5.79 -1.78
C PHE A 105 -3.09 -6.79 -1.23
N THR A 106 -1.90 -6.82 -1.84
CA THR A 106 -0.79 -7.65 -1.37
C THR A 106 0.33 -6.73 -0.91
N VAL A 107 0.86 -6.95 0.29
CA VAL A 107 2.03 -6.19 0.76
C VAL A 107 3.24 -6.58 -0.08
N LEU A 108 3.92 -5.60 -0.66
CA LEU A 108 5.08 -5.83 -1.52
C LEU A 108 6.39 -5.65 -0.75
N GLY A 109 6.44 -4.66 0.14
CA GLY A 109 7.61 -4.43 0.97
C GLY A 109 7.35 -3.40 2.06
N THR A 110 7.76 -3.77 3.27
CA THR A 110 8.15 -2.79 4.29
C THR A 110 9.61 -2.41 4.00
N PRO A 111 10.06 -1.17 4.25
CA PRO A 111 11.47 -0.79 4.06
C PRO A 111 12.44 -1.49 5.03
N GLU A 112 12.02 -2.56 5.72
CA GLU A 112 12.80 -3.29 6.70
C GLU A 112 12.64 -4.81 6.54
N ALA A 113 12.98 -5.33 5.35
CA ALA A 113 13.25 -6.75 5.17
C ALA A 113 14.26 -6.99 4.03
N ALA A 114 15.32 -6.19 3.97
CA ALA A 114 16.54 -6.59 3.27
C ALA A 114 17.43 -7.45 4.19
N VAL A 115 16.88 -8.55 4.73
CA VAL A 115 17.67 -9.72 5.16
C VAL A 115 16.88 -10.96 4.74
N CYS A 116 16.81 -11.22 3.44
CA CYS A 116 16.68 -12.59 2.97
C CYS A 116 18.07 -13.23 3.09
N GLY A 117 18.39 -13.63 4.32
CA GLY A 117 19.51 -14.51 4.59
C GLY A 117 19.05 -15.95 4.42
N LYS A 118 19.49 -16.60 3.35
CA LYS A 118 19.90 -18.00 3.42
C LYS A 118 20.80 -18.37 2.25
#